data_AF-A0A1F6RKE0-F1
#
_entry.id   AF-A0A1F6RKE0-F1
#
_cell.length_a   1.000
_cell.length_b   1.000
_cell.length_c   1.000
_cell.angle_alpha   90.00
_cell.angle_beta   90.00
_cell.angle_gamma   90.00
#
_symmetry.space_group_name_H-M   'P 1'
#
loop_
_entity.id
_entity.type
_entity.pdbx_description
1 polymer ?
#
loop_
_entity_poly.entity_id
_entity_poly.type
_entity_poly.pdbx_seq_one_letter_code
_entity_poly.pdbx_strand_id
1 'polypeptide(L)'
;MENSVSCDHVKLLVSAYFDNELSDEEADVVDNHLNKCPLCAKELENIKNLSGLLKGFSDKFEYKESNLASTVVDRICNIKTIACNEVLDELSAYFDGELDLKLHYLVEEHVNSCASCKTELNKIEKLSSYIKSTCNMDKELNLWPDVEADLNNVDTCNEMYSNLSAFLDRELPKNEIVKISEHLLACKHCRRDYENLKTTQFAVKNYFIKSVTDKDASNKDIYNNTLEKLDKTQHRRELLTSIVAIFIMALLGWFSMNTIEPIIMKKAYGHNPKVVNPDRPVFVKYAKAEDFLFTQAFSMPQEGVISILYENN
;
A
#
# COMPACT_ATOMS: atom_id res chain seq x y z
N MET A 1 -12.51 -57.48 -30.38
CA MET A 1 -11.42 -57.12 -29.44
C MET A 1 -11.91 -55.90 -28.69
N GLU A 2 -12.28 -56.06 -27.42
CA GLU A 2 -12.71 -54.93 -26.60
C GLU A 2 -11.48 -54.06 -26.29
N ASN A 3 -11.32 -52.95 -27.02
CA ASN A 3 -10.35 -51.92 -26.67
C ASN A 3 -10.83 -51.20 -25.42
N SER A 4 -10.42 -51.68 -24.25
CA SER A 4 -10.62 -50.96 -23.00
C SER A 4 -9.76 -49.70 -23.02
N VAL A 5 -10.38 -48.56 -23.33
CA VAL A 5 -9.72 -47.25 -23.27
C VAL A 5 -9.33 -46.95 -21.83
N SER A 6 -8.09 -46.51 -21.61
CA SER A 6 -7.59 -46.22 -20.26
C SER A 6 -8.22 -44.94 -19.70
N CYS A 7 -8.35 -44.87 -18.37
CA CYS A 7 -8.88 -43.69 -17.69
C CYS A 7 -8.06 -42.43 -18.01
N ASP A 8 -6.75 -42.55 -18.20
CA ASP A 8 -5.88 -41.40 -18.50
C ASP A 8 -6.18 -40.78 -19.86
N HIS A 9 -6.55 -41.60 -20.85
CA HIS A 9 -6.96 -41.10 -22.16
C HIS A 9 -8.32 -40.40 -22.07
N VAL A 10 -9.29 -41.01 -21.37
CA VAL A 10 -10.61 -40.42 -21.19
C VAL A 10 -10.55 -39.09 -20.45
N LYS A 11 -9.68 -38.96 -19.44
CA LYS A 11 -9.46 -37.69 -18.72
C LYS A 11 -9.14 -36.51 -19.61
N LEU A 12 -8.33 -36.71 -20.65
CA LEU A 12 -7.99 -35.67 -21.61
C LEU A 12 -9.20 -35.27 -22.48
N LEU A 13 -10.08 -36.24 -22.76
CA LEU A 13 -11.26 -36.05 -23.60
C LEU A 13 -12.48 -35.52 -22.83
N VAL A 14 -12.56 -35.68 -21.50
CA VAL A 14 -13.74 -35.24 -20.71
C VAL A 14 -14.02 -33.74 -20.85
N SER A 15 -12.99 -32.90 -20.96
CA SER A 15 -13.18 -31.44 -21.16
C SER A 15 -13.79 -31.14 -22.52
N ALA A 16 -13.20 -31.68 -23.59
CA ALA A 16 -13.71 -31.52 -24.95
C ALA A 16 -15.11 -32.14 -25.11
N TYR A 17 -15.38 -33.25 -24.41
CA TYR A 17 -16.71 -33.86 -24.35
C TYR A 17 -17.73 -32.91 -23.70
N PHE A 18 -17.36 -32.24 -22.60
CA PHE A 18 -18.22 -31.26 -21.92
C PHE A 18 -18.57 -30.06 -22.82
N ASP A 19 -17.62 -29.61 -23.64
CA ASP A 19 -17.78 -28.48 -24.55
C ASP A 19 -18.42 -28.86 -25.91
N ASN A 20 -18.77 -30.14 -26.11
CA ASN A 20 -19.24 -30.72 -27.39
C ASN A 20 -18.24 -30.52 -28.56
N GLU A 21 -16.95 -30.61 -28.28
CA GLU A 21 -15.88 -30.46 -29.27
C GLU A 21 -15.37 -31.80 -29.84
N LEU A 22 -15.87 -32.93 -29.33
CA LEU A 22 -15.51 -34.26 -29.82
C LEU A 22 -16.32 -34.67 -31.04
N SER A 23 -15.73 -35.54 -31.87
CA SER A 23 -16.47 -36.24 -32.92
C SER A 23 -17.47 -37.24 -32.34
N ASP A 24 -18.51 -37.61 -33.09
CA ASP A 24 -19.55 -38.57 -32.65
C ASP A 24 -18.94 -39.91 -32.19
N GLU A 25 -17.91 -40.38 -32.89
CA GLU A 25 -17.21 -41.63 -32.58
C GLU A 25 -16.43 -41.57 -31.25
N GLU A 26 -15.79 -40.43 -30.97
CA GLU A 26 -15.07 -40.20 -29.71
C GLU A 26 -16.02 -39.97 -28.55
N ALA A 27 -17.13 -39.26 -28.79
CA ALA A 27 -18.19 -39.06 -27.80
C ALA A 27 -18.78 -40.40 -27.35
N ASP A 28 -19.08 -41.32 -28.28
CA ASP A 28 -19.57 -42.66 -27.97
C ASP A 28 -18.57 -43.48 -27.13
N VAL A 29 -17.27 -43.34 -27.39
CA VAL A 29 -16.21 -43.99 -26.62
C VAL A 29 -16.17 -43.45 -25.18
N VAL A 30 -16.22 -42.12 -25.03
CA VAL A 30 -16.24 -41.46 -23.72
C VAL A 30 -17.51 -41.85 -22.96
N ASP A 31 -18.69 -41.83 -23.58
CA ASP A 31 -19.95 -42.21 -22.96
C ASP A 31 -19.97 -43.66 -22.48
N ASN A 32 -19.50 -44.59 -23.31
CA ASN A 32 -19.37 -46.00 -22.93
C ASN A 32 -18.41 -46.19 -21.74
N HIS A 33 -17.36 -45.37 -21.63
CA HIS A 33 -16.43 -45.42 -20.50
C HIS A 33 -17.04 -44.79 -19.24
N LEU A 34 -17.68 -43.63 -19.34
CA LEU A 34 -18.30 -42.92 -18.21
C LEU A 34 -19.38 -43.77 -17.53
N ASN A 35 -20.12 -44.58 -18.30
CA ASN A 35 -21.10 -45.54 -17.78
C ASN A 35 -20.48 -46.68 -16.96
N LYS A 36 -19.19 -47.00 -17.18
CA LYS A 36 -18.48 -48.11 -16.51
C LYS A 36 -17.54 -47.62 -15.41
N CYS A 37 -17.00 -46.42 -15.52
CA CYS A 37 -15.98 -45.87 -14.63
C CYS A 37 -16.53 -44.74 -13.75
N PRO A 38 -16.79 -45.00 -12.45
CA PRO A 38 -17.34 -43.99 -11.55
C PRO A 38 -16.39 -42.82 -11.27
N LEU A 39 -15.07 -43.02 -11.43
CA LEU A 39 -14.08 -41.95 -11.22
C LEU A 39 -14.15 -40.88 -12.31
N CYS A 40 -14.19 -41.29 -13.59
CA CYS A 40 -14.32 -40.36 -14.71
C CYS A 40 -15.71 -39.70 -14.75
N ALA A 41 -16.76 -40.43 -14.39
CA ALA A 41 -18.10 -39.86 -14.23
C ALA A 41 -18.13 -38.72 -13.19
N LYS A 42 -17.42 -38.89 -12.07
CA LYS A 42 -17.28 -37.86 -11.05
C LYS A 42 -16.48 -36.64 -11.53
N GLU A 43 -15.46 -36.83 -12.36
CA GLU A 43 -14.70 -35.72 -12.95
C GLU A 43 -15.59 -34.87 -13.87
N LEU A 44 -16.42 -35.50 -14.71
CA LEU A 44 -17.40 -34.79 -15.53
C LEU A 44 -18.42 -34.02 -14.68
N GLU A 45 -18.89 -34.62 -13.57
CA GLU A 45 -19.79 -33.96 -12.63
C GLU A 45 -19.14 -32.73 -11.98
N ASN A 46 -17.86 -32.80 -11.63
CA ASN A 46 -17.11 -31.66 -11.08
C ASN A 46 -17.02 -30.51 -12.09
N ILE A 47 -16.76 -30.80 -13.37
CA ILE A 47 -16.71 -29.79 -14.43
C ILE A 47 -18.09 -29.14 -14.61
N LYS A 48 -19.17 -29.94 -14.64
CA LYS A 48 -20.56 -29.44 -14.70
C LYS A 48 -20.89 -28.51 -13.52
N ASN A 49 -20.49 -28.89 -12.30
CA ASN A 49 -20.71 -28.07 -11.11
C ASN A 49 -19.94 -26.75 -11.18
N LEU A 50 -18.67 -26.78 -11.60
CA LEU A 50 -17.85 -25.57 -11.72
C LEU A 50 -18.39 -24.63 -12.80
N SER A 51 -18.79 -25.15 -13.96
CA SER A 51 -19.46 -24.37 -15.01
C SER A 51 -20.78 -23.77 -14.52
N GLY A 52 -21.59 -24.53 -13.78
CA GLY A 52 -22.81 -24.03 -13.15
C GLY A 52 -22.56 -22.88 -12.17
N LEU A 53 -21.50 -22.96 -11.35
CA LEU A 53 -21.09 -21.86 -10.48
C LEU A 53 -20.67 -20.63 -11.30
N LEU A 54 -19.83 -20.79 -12.32
CA LEU A 54 -19.40 -19.69 -13.19
C LEU A 54 -20.57 -19.02 -13.90
N LYS A 55 -21.54 -19.80 -14.39
CA LYS A 55 -22.75 -19.29 -15.01
C LYS A 55 -23.62 -18.53 -14.00
N GLY A 56 -23.77 -19.04 -12.78
CA GLY A 56 -24.46 -18.34 -11.70
C GLY A 56 -23.76 -17.04 -11.25
N PHE A 57 -22.43 -16.95 -11.42
CA PHE A 57 -21.69 -15.71 -11.28
C PHE A 57 -21.94 -14.76 -12.46
N SER A 58 -21.88 -15.26 -13.70
CA SER A 58 -22.15 -14.50 -14.93
C SER A 58 -23.55 -13.89 -14.94
N ASP A 59 -24.57 -14.65 -14.55
CA ASP A 59 -25.97 -14.19 -14.53
C ASP A 59 -26.23 -13.13 -13.45
N LYS A 60 -25.37 -13.04 -12.42
CA LYS A 60 -25.39 -11.96 -11.42
C LYS A 60 -24.68 -10.70 -11.87
N PHE A 61 -23.86 -10.77 -12.92
CA PHE A 61 -23.47 -9.58 -13.65
C PHE A 61 -24.65 -9.21 -14.53
N GLU A 62 -25.61 -8.50 -13.93
CA GLU A 62 -26.47 -7.61 -14.69
C GLU A 62 -25.50 -6.61 -15.34
N TYR A 63 -25.10 -6.91 -16.59
CA TYR A 63 -24.46 -5.94 -17.47
C TYR A 63 -25.53 -4.89 -17.72
N LYS A 64 -25.72 -4.01 -16.73
CA LYS A 64 -26.19 -2.66 -16.96
C LYS A 64 -25.35 -2.21 -18.12
N GLU A 65 -25.95 -2.03 -19.30
CA GLU A 65 -25.29 -1.54 -20.50
C GLU A 65 -24.51 -0.30 -20.08
N SER A 66 -23.27 -0.53 -19.65
CA SER A 66 -22.35 0.52 -19.32
C SER A 66 -22.16 1.06 -20.70
N ASN A 67 -22.72 2.24 -20.88
CA ASN A 67 -22.81 2.96 -22.12
C ASN A 67 -21.36 3.37 -22.43
N LEU A 68 -20.52 2.38 -22.71
CA LEU A 68 -19.07 2.46 -22.83
C LEU A 68 -18.82 3.30 -24.07
N ALA A 69 -19.63 3.08 -25.11
CA ALA A 69 -19.74 3.98 -26.24
C ALA A 69 -20.01 5.42 -25.79
N SER A 70 -21.04 5.70 -24.98
CA SER A 70 -21.32 7.09 -24.56
C SER A 70 -20.25 7.67 -23.62
N THR A 71 -19.59 6.86 -22.79
CA THR A 71 -18.56 7.30 -21.84
C THR A 71 -17.22 7.52 -22.53
N VAL A 72 -16.91 6.69 -23.54
CA VAL A 72 -15.78 6.86 -24.45
C VAL A 72 -16.02 8.08 -25.34
N VAL A 73 -17.23 8.23 -25.91
CA VAL A 73 -17.63 9.41 -26.69
C VAL A 73 -17.62 10.66 -25.82
N ASP A 74 -18.13 10.67 -24.58
CA ASP A 74 -18.07 11.85 -23.69
C ASP A 74 -16.62 12.21 -23.28
N ARG A 75 -15.74 11.22 -23.16
CA ARG A 75 -14.29 11.45 -22.93
C ARG A 75 -13.58 11.94 -24.20
N ILE A 76 -14.07 11.58 -25.38
CA ILE A 76 -13.60 12.05 -26.68
C ILE A 76 -14.19 13.44 -27.02
N CYS A 77 -15.41 13.75 -26.61
CA CYS A 77 -16.07 15.02 -26.92
C CYS A 77 -15.65 16.16 -25.97
N ASN A 78 -15.12 15.85 -24.78
CA ASN A 78 -14.45 16.84 -23.93
C ASN A 78 -13.03 17.18 -24.37
N ILE A 79 -12.63 16.81 -25.59
CA ILE A 79 -11.28 17.06 -26.04
C ILE A 79 -11.07 18.55 -26.37
N LYS A 80 -10.11 19.13 -25.64
CA LYS A 80 -9.43 20.37 -25.96
C LYS A 80 -9.04 20.39 -27.45
N THR A 81 -9.60 21.32 -28.21
CA THR A 81 -9.24 21.55 -29.62
C THR A 81 -7.73 21.79 -29.74
N ILE A 82 -7.05 21.00 -30.59
CA ILE A 82 -5.62 21.13 -30.87
C ILE A 82 -5.36 22.31 -31.81
N ALA A 83 -4.32 23.10 -31.53
CA ALA A 83 -3.96 24.26 -32.36
C ALA A 83 -3.12 23.85 -33.58
N CYS A 84 -3.13 24.64 -34.66
CA CYS A 84 -2.43 24.28 -35.89
C CYS A 84 -0.92 24.06 -35.69
N ASN A 85 -0.27 24.85 -34.83
CA ASN A 85 1.16 24.67 -34.52
C ASN A 85 1.44 23.31 -33.87
N GLU A 86 0.61 22.91 -32.91
CA GLU A 86 0.72 21.60 -32.25
C GLU A 86 0.49 20.46 -33.26
N VAL A 87 -0.45 20.63 -34.21
CA VAL A 87 -0.64 19.66 -35.30
C VAL A 87 0.59 19.56 -36.18
N LEU A 88 1.19 20.70 -36.57
CA LEU A 88 2.37 20.72 -37.44
C LEU A 88 3.57 20.00 -36.82
N ASP A 89 3.74 20.10 -35.50
CA ASP A 89 4.82 19.41 -34.76
C ASP A 89 4.62 17.88 -34.78
N GLU A 90 3.37 17.42 -34.81
CA GLU A 90 2.99 16.00 -34.75
C GLU A 90 2.72 15.36 -36.12
N LEU A 91 2.69 16.14 -37.21
CA LEU A 91 2.33 15.64 -38.55
C LEU A 91 3.25 14.52 -39.06
N SER A 92 4.54 14.54 -38.71
CA SER A 92 5.47 13.48 -39.10
C SER A 92 5.14 12.17 -38.38
N ALA A 93 4.96 12.21 -37.06
CA ALA A 93 4.58 11.05 -36.27
C ALA A 93 3.19 10.53 -36.66
N TYR A 94 2.25 11.42 -37.04
CA TYR A 94 0.96 11.04 -37.59
C TYR A 94 1.12 10.25 -38.90
N PHE A 95 1.94 10.74 -39.83
CA PHE A 95 2.19 10.10 -41.12
C PHE A 95 2.85 8.72 -40.96
N ASP A 96 3.74 8.56 -39.99
CA ASP A 96 4.43 7.30 -39.70
C ASP A 96 3.60 6.34 -38.82
N GLY A 97 2.44 6.79 -38.31
CA GLY A 97 1.55 5.98 -37.46
C GLY A 97 2.05 5.81 -36.01
N GLU A 98 2.92 6.69 -35.54
CA GLU A 98 3.57 6.61 -34.22
C GLU A 98 2.81 7.35 -33.10
N LEU A 99 1.73 8.06 -33.43
CA LEU A 99 0.93 8.77 -32.44
C LEU A 99 0.12 7.83 -31.56
N ASP A 100 -0.06 8.21 -30.29
CA ASP A 100 -1.02 7.55 -29.43
C ASP A 100 -2.46 7.70 -29.97
N LEU A 101 -3.32 6.75 -29.61
CA LEU A 101 -4.68 6.65 -30.17
C LEU A 101 -5.48 7.96 -30.02
N LYS A 102 -5.32 8.68 -28.90
CA LYS A 102 -6.08 9.91 -28.64
C LYS A 102 -5.56 11.05 -29.50
N LEU A 103 -4.25 11.23 -29.58
CA LEU A 103 -3.63 12.28 -30.37
C LEU A 103 -3.83 12.05 -31.87
N HIS A 104 -3.81 10.79 -32.31
CA HIS A 104 -4.12 10.40 -33.69
C HIS A 104 -5.47 10.94 -34.16
N TYR A 105 -6.56 10.68 -33.43
CA TYR A 105 -7.89 11.16 -33.79
C TYR A 105 -7.99 12.69 -33.82
N LEU A 106 -7.28 13.40 -32.93
CA LEU A 106 -7.30 14.86 -32.90
C LEU A 106 -6.57 15.49 -34.08
N VAL A 107 -5.40 14.94 -34.40
CA VAL A 107 -4.64 15.36 -35.58
C VAL A 107 -5.44 15.05 -36.83
N GLU A 108 -6.05 13.87 -36.94
CA GLU A 108 -6.88 13.47 -38.07
C GLU A 108 -8.09 14.41 -38.25
N GLU A 109 -8.86 14.67 -37.19
CA GLU A 109 -10.01 15.58 -37.22
C GLU A 109 -9.59 17.01 -37.61
N HIS A 110 -8.48 17.50 -37.05
CA HIS A 110 -7.95 18.83 -37.38
C HIS A 110 -7.48 18.90 -38.84
N VAL A 111 -6.71 17.92 -39.31
CA VAL A 111 -6.21 17.88 -40.71
C VAL A 111 -7.38 17.82 -41.70
N ASN A 112 -8.45 17.11 -41.36
CA ASN A 112 -9.64 17.01 -42.19
C ASN A 112 -10.44 18.33 -42.26
N SER A 113 -10.41 19.14 -41.20
CA SER A 113 -11.12 20.43 -41.14
C SER A 113 -10.25 21.65 -41.50
N CYS A 114 -8.92 21.54 -41.44
CA CYS A 114 -7.97 22.63 -41.61
C CYS A 114 -7.17 22.52 -42.92
N ALA A 115 -7.45 23.42 -43.87
CA ALA A 115 -6.83 23.39 -45.20
C ALA A 115 -5.30 23.58 -45.19
N SER A 116 -4.76 24.36 -44.25
CA SER A 116 -3.30 24.59 -44.15
C SER A 116 -2.57 23.31 -43.70
N CYS A 117 -3.04 22.67 -42.62
CA CYS A 117 -2.45 21.42 -42.12
C CYS A 117 -2.56 20.28 -43.14
N LYS A 118 -3.70 20.19 -43.86
CA LYS A 118 -3.87 19.25 -44.97
C LYS A 118 -2.86 19.47 -46.10
N THR A 119 -2.53 20.73 -46.37
CA THR A 119 -1.53 21.07 -47.40
C THR A 119 -0.14 20.62 -46.97
N GLU A 120 0.23 20.77 -45.70
CA GLU A 120 1.51 20.29 -45.16
C GLU A 120 1.60 18.75 -45.17
N LEU A 121 0.55 18.04 -44.77
CA LEU A 121 0.52 16.57 -44.85
C LEU A 121 0.72 16.07 -46.29
N ASN A 122 0.04 16.68 -47.26
CA ASN A 122 0.22 16.35 -48.68
C ASN A 122 1.67 16.58 -49.17
N LYS A 123 2.44 17.50 -48.56
CA LYS A 123 3.86 17.68 -48.91
C LYS A 123 4.70 16.51 -48.41
N ILE A 124 4.43 16.01 -47.20
CA ILE A 124 5.09 14.83 -46.63
C ILE A 124 4.79 13.60 -47.49
N GLU A 125 3.52 13.39 -47.86
CA GLU A 125 3.11 12.31 -48.75
C GLU A 125 3.83 12.37 -50.10
N LYS A 126 3.86 13.55 -50.73
CA LYS A 126 4.58 13.76 -52.00
C LYS A 126 6.06 13.45 -51.86
N LEU A 127 6.71 13.96 -50.81
CA LEU A 127 8.12 13.68 -50.53
C LEU A 127 8.36 12.17 -50.40
N SER A 128 7.52 11.47 -49.65
CA SER A 128 7.61 10.01 -49.48
C SER A 128 7.46 9.27 -50.81
N SER A 129 6.55 9.73 -51.68
CA SER A 129 6.36 9.15 -53.00
C SER A 129 7.56 9.40 -53.92
N TYR A 130 8.17 10.59 -53.84
CA TYR A 130 9.38 10.92 -54.59
C TYR A 130 10.56 10.06 -54.13
N ILE A 131 10.76 9.91 -52.82
CA ILE A 131 11.80 9.02 -52.27
C ILE A 131 11.56 7.58 -52.77
N LYS A 132 10.32 7.07 -52.66
CA LYS A 132 9.97 5.72 -53.16
C LYS A 132 10.22 5.56 -54.67
N SER A 133 9.95 6.60 -55.46
CA SER A 133 10.15 6.55 -56.92
C SER A 133 11.60 6.75 -57.37
N THR A 134 12.39 7.52 -56.64
CA THR A 134 13.81 7.80 -56.96
C THR A 134 14.72 6.71 -56.43
N CYS A 135 14.36 6.11 -55.29
CA CYS A 135 14.88 4.83 -54.85
C CYS A 135 14.15 3.70 -55.58
N ASN A 136 14.34 3.58 -56.89
CA ASN A 136 14.05 2.35 -57.63
C ASN A 136 14.94 1.22 -57.07
N MET A 137 14.52 0.67 -55.93
CA MET A 137 15.07 -0.53 -55.30
C MET A 137 14.52 -1.77 -56.03
N ASP A 138 14.59 -1.77 -57.36
CA ASP A 138 14.40 -2.96 -58.21
C ASP A 138 15.70 -3.77 -58.35
N LYS A 139 16.77 -3.35 -57.66
CA LYS A 139 17.81 -4.31 -57.28
C LYS A 139 17.21 -5.13 -56.17
N GLU A 140 16.90 -6.40 -56.46
CA GLU A 140 16.74 -7.45 -55.46
C GLU A 140 17.90 -7.34 -54.46
N LEU A 141 17.68 -6.58 -53.39
CA LEU A 141 18.38 -6.78 -52.14
C LEU A 141 17.87 -8.15 -51.70
N ASN A 142 18.56 -9.21 -52.13
CA ASN A 142 18.50 -10.48 -51.45
C ASN A 142 19.12 -10.27 -50.07
N LEU A 143 18.36 -9.61 -49.19
CA LEU A 143 18.50 -9.60 -47.74
C LEU A 143 18.18 -10.98 -47.18
N TRP A 144 17.66 -11.89 -48.00
CA TRP A 144 17.21 -13.18 -47.53
C TRP A 144 18.30 -13.99 -46.82
N PRO A 145 19.57 -14.03 -47.27
CA PRO A 145 20.62 -14.72 -46.53
C PRO A 145 20.90 -14.12 -45.14
N ASP A 146 20.83 -12.78 -45.01
CA ASP A 146 21.05 -12.08 -43.74
C ASP A 146 19.84 -12.26 -42.80
N VAL A 147 18.62 -12.15 -43.34
CA VAL A 147 17.39 -12.35 -42.56
C VAL A 147 17.17 -13.84 -42.25
N GLU A 148 17.59 -14.77 -43.10
CA GLU A 148 17.55 -16.22 -42.85
C GLU A 148 18.58 -16.62 -41.79
N ALA A 149 19.77 -16.00 -41.77
CA ALA A 149 20.72 -16.15 -40.67
C ALA A 149 20.15 -15.59 -39.36
N ASP A 150 19.46 -14.46 -39.38
CA ASP A 150 18.79 -13.90 -38.20
C ASP A 150 17.59 -14.76 -37.75
N LEU A 151 16.81 -15.32 -38.68
CA LEU A 151 15.66 -16.19 -38.40
C LEU A 151 16.10 -17.55 -37.80
N ASN A 152 17.19 -18.13 -38.29
CA ASN A 152 17.75 -19.37 -37.74
C ASN A 152 18.32 -19.17 -36.32
N ASN A 153 18.52 -17.94 -35.88
CA ASN A 153 18.92 -17.60 -34.52
C ASN A 153 17.75 -17.26 -33.59
N VAL A 154 16.50 -17.28 -34.07
CA VAL A 154 15.32 -16.91 -33.24
C VAL A 154 15.11 -17.90 -32.11
N ASP A 155 15.21 -19.21 -32.37
CA ASP A 155 15.02 -20.23 -31.34
C ASP A 155 16.11 -20.16 -30.27
N THR A 156 17.36 -19.93 -30.68
CA THR A 156 18.46 -19.73 -29.73
C THR A 156 18.29 -18.42 -28.95
N CYS A 157 17.86 -17.33 -29.59
CA CYS A 157 17.56 -16.06 -28.90
C CYS A 157 16.42 -16.22 -27.89
N ASN A 158 15.36 -16.96 -28.22
CA ASN A 158 14.23 -17.22 -27.33
C ASN A 158 14.64 -18.04 -26.10
N GLU A 159 15.44 -19.10 -26.31
CA GLU A 159 16.02 -19.89 -25.22
C GLU A 159 16.87 -19.00 -24.30
N MET A 160 17.74 -18.16 -24.87
CA MET A 160 18.58 -17.24 -24.10
C MET A 160 17.75 -16.21 -23.35
N TYR A 161 16.73 -15.62 -24.00
CA TYR A 161 15.83 -14.61 -23.41
C TYR A 161 15.13 -15.16 -22.17
N SER A 162 14.60 -16.38 -22.23
CA SER A 162 13.93 -17.03 -21.09
C SER A 162 14.83 -17.18 -19.87
N ASN A 163 16.15 -17.29 -20.08
CA ASN A 163 17.16 -17.46 -19.04
C ASN A 163 17.84 -16.16 -18.59
N LEU A 164 17.59 -15.00 -19.24
CA LEU A 164 18.27 -13.74 -18.90
C LEU A 164 17.99 -13.27 -17.47
N SER A 165 16.78 -13.50 -16.93
CA SER A 165 16.46 -13.12 -15.55
C SER A 165 17.26 -13.95 -14.55
N ALA A 166 17.25 -15.28 -14.69
CA ALA A 166 18.02 -16.19 -13.85
C ALA A 166 19.54 -15.95 -13.98
N PHE A 167 20.01 -15.55 -15.17
CA PHE A 167 21.40 -15.14 -15.39
C PHE A 167 21.77 -13.90 -14.58
N LEU A 168 20.92 -12.87 -14.56
CA LEU A 168 21.13 -11.65 -13.75
C LEU A 168 21.17 -11.96 -12.25
N ASP A 169 20.31 -12.87 -11.79
CA ASP A 169 20.23 -13.28 -10.39
C ASP A 169 21.28 -14.35 -10.01
N ARG A 170 22.10 -14.79 -10.97
CA ARG A 170 23.15 -15.82 -10.83
C ARG A 170 22.63 -17.19 -10.38
N GLU A 171 21.41 -17.51 -10.77
CA GLU A 171 20.76 -18.79 -10.43
C GLU A 171 21.10 -19.91 -11.43
N LEU A 172 21.79 -19.58 -12.53
CA LEU A 172 22.14 -20.54 -13.58
C LEU A 172 23.43 -21.33 -13.29
N PRO A 173 23.53 -22.58 -13.76
CA PRO A 173 24.76 -23.35 -13.70
C PRO A 173 25.86 -22.74 -14.58
N LYS A 174 27.13 -23.01 -14.25
CA LYS A 174 28.30 -22.38 -14.89
C LYS A 174 28.35 -22.56 -16.42
N ASN A 175 27.90 -23.71 -16.91
CA ASN A 175 27.84 -24.00 -18.34
C ASN A 175 26.87 -23.06 -19.08
N GLU A 176 25.72 -22.75 -18.49
CA GLU A 176 24.72 -21.86 -19.08
C GLU A 176 25.12 -20.40 -19.00
N ILE A 177 25.78 -20.00 -17.90
CA ILE A 177 26.38 -18.65 -17.77
C ILE A 177 27.35 -18.38 -18.92
N VAL A 178 28.23 -19.33 -19.25
CA VAL A 178 29.19 -19.18 -20.36
C VAL A 178 28.45 -19.06 -21.69
N LYS A 179 27.49 -19.95 -21.97
CA LYS A 179 26.69 -19.93 -23.21
C LYS A 179 25.95 -18.59 -23.41
N ILE A 180 25.27 -18.11 -22.37
CA ILE A 180 24.55 -16.82 -22.42
C ILE A 180 25.54 -15.68 -22.64
N SER A 181 26.69 -15.69 -21.96
CA SER A 181 27.70 -14.64 -22.14
C SER A 181 28.28 -14.60 -23.56
N GLU A 182 28.56 -15.76 -24.16
CA GLU A 182 29.00 -15.87 -25.55
C GLU A 182 27.92 -15.37 -26.51
N HIS A 183 26.66 -15.75 -26.29
CA HIS A 183 25.55 -15.29 -27.11
C HIS A 183 25.34 -13.77 -27.00
N LEU A 184 25.44 -13.17 -25.82
CA LEU A 184 25.34 -11.71 -25.63
C LEU A 184 26.47 -10.95 -26.33
N LEU A 185 27.63 -11.57 -26.55
CA LEU A 185 28.73 -11.00 -27.34
C LEU A 185 28.46 -11.04 -28.85
N ALA A 186 27.73 -12.04 -29.34
CA ALA A 186 27.40 -12.21 -30.75
C ALA A 186 26.09 -11.50 -31.16
N CYS A 187 25.04 -11.58 -30.33
CA CYS A 187 23.69 -11.12 -30.65
C CYS A 187 23.41 -9.72 -30.09
N LYS A 188 23.15 -8.76 -30.99
CA LYS A 188 22.81 -7.37 -30.62
C LYS A 188 21.44 -7.27 -29.95
N HIS A 189 20.49 -8.13 -30.31
CA HIS A 189 19.12 -8.09 -29.79
C HIS A 189 19.08 -8.49 -28.32
N CYS A 190 19.53 -9.71 -27.99
CA CYS A 190 19.57 -10.19 -26.61
C CYS A 190 20.45 -9.31 -25.70
N ARG A 191 21.50 -8.66 -26.24
CA ARG A 191 22.27 -7.66 -25.48
C ARG A 191 21.44 -6.47 -25.06
N ARG A 192 20.57 -5.97 -25.94
CA ARG A 192 19.66 -4.86 -25.63
C ARG A 192 18.69 -5.26 -24.51
N ASP A 193 18.10 -6.45 -24.62
CA ASP A 193 17.15 -6.94 -23.63
C ASP A 193 17.80 -7.18 -22.27
N TYR A 194 19.03 -7.68 -22.25
CA TYR A 194 19.83 -7.80 -21.04
C TYR A 194 20.06 -6.45 -20.34
N GLU A 195 20.45 -5.39 -21.07
CA GLU A 195 20.62 -4.05 -20.47
C GLU A 195 19.29 -3.45 -20.01
N ASN A 196 18.18 -3.73 -20.71
CA ASN A 196 16.83 -3.34 -20.28
C ASN A 196 16.41 -4.03 -18.98
N LEU A 197 16.66 -5.33 -18.85
CA LEU A 197 16.39 -6.07 -17.61
C LEU A 197 17.25 -5.58 -16.46
N LYS A 198 18.53 -5.31 -16.71
CA LYS A 198 19.46 -4.76 -15.70
C LYS A 198 19.06 -3.36 -15.22
N THR A 199 18.63 -2.48 -16.13
CA THR A 199 18.13 -1.14 -15.76
C THR A 199 16.85 -1.25 -14.93
N THR A 200 15.94 -2.18 -15.29
CA THR A 200 14.73 -2.49 -14.52
C THR A 200 15.07 -3.03 -13.12
N GLN A 201 15.99 -3.99 -13.02
CA GLN A 201 16.45 -4.55 -11.73
C GLN A 201 17.03 -3.44 -10.83
N PHE A 202 17.82 -2.52 -11.39
CA PHE A 202 18.36 -1.38 -10.66
C PHE A 202 17.27 -0.42 -10.18
N ALA A 203 16.31 -0.09 -11.04
CA ALA A 203 15.18 0.77 -10.69
C ALA A 203 14.34 0.15 -9.55
N VAL A 204 14.02 -1.14 -9.64
CA VAL A 204 13.29 -1.88 -8.59
C VAL A 204 14.07 -1.89 -7.29
N LYS A 205 15.38 -2.20 -7.33
CA LYS A 205 16.24 -2.19 -6.14
C LYS A 205 16.27 -0.82 -5.48
N ASN A 206 16.39 0.26 -6.26
CA ASN A 206 16.39 1.62 -5.74
C ASN A 206 15.04 2.02 -5.16
N TYR A 207 13.94 1.61 -5.78
CA TYR A 207 12.59 1.82 -5.24
C TYR A 207 12.45 1.15 -3.87
N PHE A 208 12.90 -0.10 -3.73
CA PHE A 208 12.87 -0.80 -2.44
C PHE A 208 13.76 -0.12 -1.40
N ILE A 209 15.01 0.21 -1.73
CA ILE A 209 15.91 0.93 -0.82
C ILE A 209 15.25 2.24 -0.36
N LYS A 210 14.71 3.03 -1.29
CA LYS A 210 14.02 4.29 -0.99
C LYS A 210 12.80 4.07 -0.09
N SER A 211 11.96 3.09 -0.40
CA SER A 211 10.76 2.80 0.41
C SER A 211 11.07 2.29 1.81
N VAL A 212 12.23 1.63 2.01
CA VAL A 212 12.71 1.23 3.33
C VAL A 212 13.25 2.45 4.08
N THR A 213 14.09 3.28 3.44
CA THR A 213 14.64 4.49 4.08
C THR A 213 13.58 5.53 4.41
N ASP A 214 12.55 5.68 3.57
CA ASP A 214 11.43 6.60 3.79
C ASP A 214 10.52 6.10 4.93
N LYS A 215 10.38 4.76 5.09
CA LYS A 215 9.69 4.17 6.25
C LYS A 215 10.48 4.33 7.54
N ASP A 216 11.80 4.25 7.51
CA ASP A 216 12.63 4.48 8.70
C ASP A 216 12.64 5.96 9.11
N ALA A 217 12.65 6.88 8.15
CA ALA A 217 12.48 8.31 8.41
C ALA A 217 11.08 8.61 8.97
N SER A 218 10.03 8.06 8.34
CA SER A 218 8.64 8.23 8.79
C SER A 218 8.39 7.60 10.16
N ASN A 219 8.92 6.42 10.45
CA ASN A 219 8.80 5.78 11.77
C ASN A 219 9.55 6.54 12.85
N LYS A 220 10.72 7.12 12.54
CA LYS A 220 11.45 7.96 13.50
C LYS A 220 10.69 9.24 13.81
N ASP A 221 10.07 9.86 12.81
CA ASP A 221 9.26 11.06 12.98
C ASP A 221 7.94 10.76 13.71
N ILE A 222 7.32 9.61 13.46
CA ILE A 222 6.15 9.14 14.21
C ILE A 222 6.54 8.84 15.66
N TYR A 223 7.64 8.13 15.91
CA TYR A 223 8.12 7.81 17.25
C TYR A 223 8.41 9.08 18.05
N ASN A 224 9.14 10.04 17.46
CA ASN A 224 9.45 11.32 18.09
C ASN A 224 8.18 12.14 18.37
N ASN A 225 7.25 12.24 17.42
CA ASN A 225 5.97 12.92 17.65
C ASN A 225 5.10 12.23 18.71
N THR A 226 5.19 10.90 18.84
CA THR A 226 4.42 10.14 19.83
C THR A 226 5.02 10.31 21.23
N LEU A 227 6.36 10.30 21.34
CA LEU A 227 7.08 10.62 22.58
C LEU A 227 6.84 12.04 23.05
N GLU A 228 6.91 13.03 22.15
CA GLU A 228 6.65 14.43 22.49
C GLU A 228 5.20 14.63 22.97
N LYS A 229 4.23 13.93 22.35
CA LYS A 229 2.84 13.94 22.81
C LYS A 229 2.66 13.25 24.18
N LEU A 230 3.37 12.17 24.44
CA LEU A 230 3.31 11.46 25.73
C LEU A 230 3.92 12.31 26.86
N ASP A 231 5.08 12.92 26.62
CA ASP A 231 5.76 13.80 27.58
C ASP A 231 4.91 15.03 27.91
N LYS A 232 4.33 15.66 26.88
CA LYS A 232 3.39 16.77 27.06
C LYS A 232 2.13 16.37 27.85
N THR A 233 1.67 15.14 27.70
CA THR A 233 0.50 14.62 28.43
C THR A 233 0.85 14.28 29.88
N GLN A 234 2.05 13.76 30.12
CA GLN A 234 2.55 13.46 31.46
C GLN A 234 2.78 14.74 32.27
N HIS A 235 3.41 15.76 31.67
CA HIS A 235 3.60 17.06 32.32
C HIS A 235 2.25 17.73 32.67
N ARG A 236 1.23 17.58 31.79
CA ARG A 236 -0.12 18.07 32.08
C ARG A 236 -0.79 17.34 33.24
N ARG A 237 -0.51 16.04 33.44
CA ARG A 237 -1.00 15.28 34.60
C ARG A 237 -0.34 15.74 35.89
N GLU A 238 0.96 15.99 35.90
CA GLU A 238 1.69 16.49 37.08
C GLU A 238 1.21 17.88 37.50
N LEU A 239 0.90 18.76 36.53
CA LEU A 239 0.29 20.05 36.81
C LEU A 239 -1.12 19.90 37.41
N LEU A 240 -1.93 18.98 36.89
CA LEU A 240 -3.29 18.75 37.41
C LEU A 240 -3.27 18.15 38.82
N THR A 241 -2.38 17.20 39.12
CA THR A 241 -2.26 16.62 40.47
C THR A 241 -1.80 17.67 41.48
N SER A 242 -0.87 18.54 41.09
CA SER A 242 -0.43 19.67 41.92
C SER A 242 -1.58 20.66 42.22
N ILE A 243 -2.36 21.04 41.20
CA ILE A 243 -3.52 21.93 41.38
C ILE A 243 -4.57 21.31 42.32
N VAL A 244 -4.87 20.02 42.13
CA VAL A 244 -5.83 19.31 42.99
C VAL A 244 -5.33 19.26 44.45
N ALA A 245 -4.05 19.00 44.67
CA ALA A 245 -3.46 18.99 46.00
C ALA A 245 -3.57 20.36 46.69
N ILE A 246 -3.24 21.45 45.98
CA ILE A 246 -3.38 22.83 46.48
C ILE A 246 -4.84 23.12 46.84
N PHE A 247 -5.79 22.71 45.99
CA PHE A 247 -7.22 22.92 46.24
C PHE A 247 -7.73 22.16 47.47
N ILE A 248 -7.29 20.91 47.66
CA ILE A 248 -7.62 20.11 48.84
C ILE A 248 -7.07 20.78 50.11
N MET A 249 -5.82 21.25 50.09
CA MET A 249 -5.20 21.94 51.23
C MET A 249 -5.95 23.24 51.58
N ALA A 250 -6.38 24.00 50.58
CA ALA A 250 -7.17 25.21 50.78
C ALA A 250 -8.55 24.90 51.40
N LEU A 251 -9.23 23.83 50.92
CA LEU A 251 -10.51 23.39 51.49
C LEU A 251 -10.37 22.92 52.93
N LEU A 252 -9.33 22.16 53.27
CA LEU A 252 -9.07 21.72 54.64
C LEU A 252 -8.75 22.90 55.57
N GLY A 253 -7.97 23.88 55.10
CA GLY A 253 -7.68 25.10 55.85
C GLY A 253 -8.94 25.97 56.08
N TRP A 254 -9.79 26.09 55.06
CA TRP A 254 -11.07 26.78 55.22
C TRP A 254 -11.99 26.05 56.21
N PHE A 255 -12.08 24.72 56.09
CA PHE A 255 -12.90 23.91 56.99
C PHE A 255 -12.44 23.99 58.44
N SER A 256 -11.13 23.95 58.70
CA SER A 256 -10.59 24.04 60.06
C SER A 256 -10.89 25.39 60.70
N MET A 257 -10.71 26.49 59.96
CA MET A 257 -11.06 27.84 60.43
C MET A 257 -12.56 27.97 60.74
N ASN A 258 -13.43 27.50 59.86
CA ASN A 258 -14.88 27.70 60.02
C ASN A 258 -15.57 26.75 61.00
N THR A 259 -14.99 25.59 61.32
CA THR A 259 -15.66 24.59 62.17
C THR A 259 -15.07 24.47 63.56
N ILE A 260 -13.75 24.63 63.72
CA ILE A 260 -13.08 24.35 64.98
C ILE A 260 -13.22 25.51 65.96
N GLU A 261 -13.07 26.77 65.52
CA GLU A 261 -13.23 27.95 66.38
C GLU A 261 -14.59 28.00 67.10
N PRO A 262 -15.75 27.86 66.43
CA PRO A 262 -17.03 27.94 67.13
C PRO A 262 -17.27 26.77 68.10
N ILE A 263 -16.71 25.57 67.84
CA ILE A 263 -16.87 24.41 68.74
C ILE A 263 -15.99 24.56 69.98
N ILE A 264 -14.73 25.00 69.82
CA ILE A 264 -13.83 25.24 70.95
C ILE A 264 -14.36 26.40 71.80
N MET A 265 -14.77 27.50 71.17
CA MET A 265 -15.38 28.63 71.89
C MET A 265 -16.64 28.18 72.66
N LYS A 266 -17.52 27.37 72.06
CA LYS A 266 -18.74 26.91 72.74
C LYS A 266 -18.47 25.93 73.88
N LYS A 267 -17.38 25.14 73.84
CA LYS A 267 -16.98 24.23 74.93
C LYS A 267 -16.18 24.94 76.03
N ALA A 268 -15.29 25.86 75.67
CA ALA A 268 -14.48 26.62 76.61
C ALA A 268 -15.32 27.66 77.37
N TYR A 269 -16.20 28.35 76.65
CA TYR A 269 -17.19 29.27 77.23
C TYR A 269 -18.52 28.54 77.36
N GLY A 270 -18.55 27.51 78.22
CA GLY A 270 -19.79 26.88 78.64
C GLY A 270 -20.85 27.93 79.01
N HIS A 271 -22.13 27.53 78.91
CA HIS A 271 -23.36 28.35 78.94
C HIS A 271 -23.62 29.29 80.15
N ASN A 272 -22.59 29.73 80.86
CA ASN A 272 -22.65 30.81 81.84
C ASN A 272 -21.38 31.67 81.73
N PRO A 273 -21.44 32.88 81.17
CA PRO A 273 -20.39 33.88 81.35
C PRO A 273 -20.40 34.31 82.83
N LYS A 274 -19.81 33.50 83.71
CA LYS A 274 -19.52 33.90 85.08
C LYS A 274 -18.28 34.79 85.02
N VAL A 275 -18.53 36.08 85.24
CA VAL A 275 -17.61 37.16 85.60
C VAL A 275 -16.25 36.63 86.05
N VAL A 276 -15.25 36.74 85.17
CA VAL A 276 -13.85 36.51 85.52
C VAL A 276 -13.43 37.66 86.42
N ASN A 277 -13.16 37.35 87.69
CA ASN A 277 -12.65 38.30 88.66
C ASN A 277 -11.15 38.53 88.38
N PRO A 278 -10.72 39.76 88.03
CA PRO A 278 -9.35 40.04 87.58
C PRO A 278 -8.27 39.85 88.66
N ASP A 279 -8.65 39.75 89.94
CA ASP A 279 -7.69 39.77 91.05
C ASP A 279 -7.21 38.37 91.50
N ARG A 280 -7.52 37.29 90.76
CA ARG A 280 -7.01 35.95 91.09
C ARG A 280 -6.54 35.19 89.85
N PRO A 281 -5.22 34.93 89.70
CA PRO A 281 -4.72 34.05 88.65
C PRO A 281 -5.24 32.62 88.88
N VAL A 282 -5.93 32.08 87.88
CA VAL A 282 -6.39 30.69 87.87
C VAL A 282 -5.25 29.83 87.32
N PHE A 283 -4.56 29.12 88.20
CA PHE A 283 -3.57 28.13 87.80
C PHE A 283 -4.28 26.88 87.27
N VAL A 284 -4.33 26.73 85.95
CA VAL A 284 -4.78 25.49 85.32
C VAL A 284 -3.64 24.47 85.45
N LYS A 285 -3.76 23.54 86.39
CA LYS A 285 -2.93 22.33 86.42
C LYS A 285 -3.30 21.48 85.20
N TYR A 286 -2.43 21.40 84.21
CA TYR A 286 -2.55 20.40 83.15
C TYR A 286 -2.43 19.01 83.78
N ALA A 287 -3.55 18.33 83.91
CA ALA A 287 -3.61 16.94 84.33
C ALA A 287 -3.15 16.04 83.17
N LYS A 288 -2.15 15.21 83.46
CA LYS A 288 -1.75 13.97 82.77
C LYS A 288 -1.53 14.07 81.25
N ALA A 289 -0.27 14.26 80.87
CA ALA A 289 0.26 14.08 79.52
C ALA A 289 0.48 12.59 79.15
N GLU A 290 -0.46 11.70 79.50
CA GLU A 290 -0.31 10.24 79.29
C GLU A 290 -1.02 9.69 78.04
N ASP A 291 -1.79 10.51 77.31
CA ASP A 291 -2.50 10.06 76.10
C ASP A 291 -1.92 10.57 74.77
N PHE A 292 -0.71 11.14 74.76
CA PHE A 292 0.00 11.48 73.50
C PHE A 292 1.04 10.42 73.15
N LEU A 293 0.55 9.21 72.83
CA LEU A 293 1.35 8.14 72.22
C LEU A 293 1.24 8.19 70.69
N PHE A 294 2.30 8.71 70.08
CA PHE A 294 2.98 8.23 68.87
C PHE A 294 2.22 8.13 67.53
N THR A 295 2.62 9.01 66.59
CA THR A 295 3.22 8.55 65.33
C THR A 295 4.60 9.18 65.14
N GLN A 296 5.59 8.29 65.08
CA GLN A 296 7.03 8.40 64.86
C GLN A 296 7.54 9.62 64.06
N ALA A 297 8.51 10.33 64.65
CA ALA A 297 9.82 10.71 64.07
C ALA A 297 10.34 12.04 64.63
N PHE A 298 10.49 12.16 65.95
CA PHE A 298 11.38 13.16 66.54
C PHE A 298 12.22 12.49 67.62
N SER A 299 13.53 12.65 67.50
CA SER A 299 14.55 12.20 68.44
C SER A 299 14.19 12.62 69.86
N MET A 300 14.14 11.66 70.79
CA MET A 300 14.06 11.90 72.23
C MET A 300 15.13 12.91 72.66
N PRO A 301 14.78 14.03 73.32
CA PRO A 301 15.77 14.85 74.02
C PRO A 301 16.33 14.06 75.23
N GLN A 302 17.60 14.28 75.56
CA GLN A 302 18.25 13.60 76.68
C GLN A 302 17.55 13.92 78.02
N GLU A 303 17.42 12.90 78.88
CA GLU A 303 16.87 13.01 80.23
C GLU A 303 17.60 14.10 81.03
N GLY A 304 16.85 15.06 81.58
CA GLY A 304 17.38 16.07 82.52
C GLY A 304 16.92 17.52 82.34
N VAL A 305 16.03 17.85 81.39
CA VAL A 305 15.58 19.24 81.20
C VAL A 305 14.28 19.51 81.97
N ILE A 306 14.40 20.23 83.08
CA ILE A 306 13.28 20.89 83.76
C ILE A 306 13.10 22.26 83.08
N SER A 307 12.07 22.41 82.25
CA SER A 307 11.72 23.71 81.67
C SER A 307 10.89 24.52 82.67
N ILE A 308 11.50 25.54 83.26
CA ILE A 308 10.79 26.57 84.05
C ILE A 308 10.34 27.65 83.06
N LEU A 309 9.03 27.76 82.82
CA LEU A 309 8.46 28.91 82.11
C LEU A 309 8.30 30.06 83.11
N TYR A 310 9.10 31.11 82.94
CA TYR A 310 8.81 32.42 83.52
C TYR A 310 7.83 33.15 82.59
N GLU A 311 6.75 33.65 83.16
CA GLU A 311 5.88 34.62 82.53
C GLU A 311 6.64 35.95 82.46
N ASN A 312 6.96 36.43 81.26
CA ASN A 312 7.39 37.81 81.08
C ASN A 312 6.13 38.69 81.03
N ASN A 313 6.10 39.67 81.94
CA ASN A 313 5.14 40.77 81.98
C ASN A 313 5.09 41.56 80.67
#